data_AF-A0A9E2Z3C9-F1
#
_entry.id   AF-A0A9E2Z3C9-F1
#
_cell.length_a   1.000
_cell.length_b   1.000
_cell.length_c   1.000
_cell.angle_alpha   90.00
_cell.angle_beta   90.00
_cell.angle_gamma   90.00
#
_symmetry.space_group_name_H-M   'P 1'
#
loop_
_entity.id
_entity.type
_entity.pdbx_description
1 polymer ?
#
loop_
_entity_poly.entity_id
_entity_poly.type
_entity_poly.pdbx_seq_one_letter_code
_entity_poly.pdbx_strand_id
1 'polypeptide(L)'
;MSEAPVTGSNPISEPRPTRLRDALQKARIEAADRTGVVVDLRDAEVARLEILNEALDPLFAQVPDHIDLFERGISNGETPRLWIDVVAHVVMGRDKRSYRFVHDTRYGRILLAESHDVPAIVDAVTDYVARRMVEREHALAPVRPAAPKMEERPSRRRSRFWPFALGFVLGAAALFGLALLSSLKSL
;
A
#
# COMPACT_ATOMS: atom_id res chain seq x y z
N MET A 1 -47.32 -48.79 75.80
CA MET A 1 -47.74 -47.82 74.78
C MET A 1 -46.99 -46.53 75.06
N SER A 2 -45.94 -46.26 74.28
CA SER A 2 -45.74 -45.02 73.49
C SER A 2 -45.20 -43.86 74.34
N GLU A 3 -44.18 -43.08 74.00
CA GLU A 3 -43.37 -42.92 72.79
C GLU A 3 -42.13 -42.07 73.18
N ALA A 4 -41.00 -42.36 72.51
CA ALA A 4 -39.78 -41.59 72.23
C ALA A 4 -39.38 -40.29 72.98
N PRO A 5 -38.06 -40.14 73.23
CA PRO A 5 -37.34 -38.92 72.94
C PRO A 5 -36.35 -39.20 71.80
N VAL A 6 -36.69 -38.82 70.56
CA VAL A 6 -35.69 -38.79 69.47
C VAL A 6 -35.32 -37.32 69.24
N THR A 7 -34.25 -36.92 69.92
CA THR A 7 -33.46 -35.76 69.53
C THR A 7 -32.89 -36.03 68.14
N GLY A 8 -33.58 -35.55 67.10
CA GLY A 8 -33.05 -35.48 65.75
C GLY A 8 -32.03 -34.35 65.68
N SER A 9 -30.79 -34.64 66.06
CA SER A 9 -29.64 -33.79 65.77
C SER A 9 -29.46 -33.70 64.25
N ASN A 10 -29.82 -32.56 63.69
CA ASN A 10 -29.52 -32.22 62.30
C ASN A 10 -27.98 -32.12 62.17
N PRO A 11 -27.29 -32.96 61.37
CA PRO A 11 -25.89 -32.67 61.07
C PRO A 11 -25.88 -31.43 60.18
N ILE A 12 -25.43 -30.32 60.76
CA ILE A 12 -24.95 -29.16 60.03
C ILE A 12 -23.94 -29.72 59.02
N SER A 13 -24.31 -29.78 57.75
CA SER A 13 -23.37 -30.09 56.68
C SER A 13 -22.41 -28.92 56.60
N GLU A 14 -21.29 -29.03 57.32
CA GLU A 14 -20.18 -28.11 57.20
C GLU A 14 -19.76 -28.01 55.72
N PRO A 15 -19.48 -26.80 55.22
CA PRO A 15 -19.01 -26.63 53.85
C PRO A 15 -17.66 -27.32 53.71
N ARG A 16 -17.67 -28.49 53.07
CA ARG A 16 -16.48 -29.30 52.81
C ARG A 16 -15.44 -28.40 52.11
N PRO A 17 -14.23 -28.23 52.65
CA PRO A 17 -13.22 -27.36 52.05
C PRO A 17 -12.94 -27.86 50.63
N THR A 18 -13.17 -26.98 49.64
CA THR A 18 -12.89 -27.20 48.22
C THR A 18 -11.50 -27.79 48.10
N ARG A 19 -11.41 -29.06 47.71
CA ARG A 19 -10.14 -29.78 47.62
C ARG A 19 -9.27 -29.03 46.60
N LEU A 20 -8.06 -28.70 46.99
CA LEU A 20 -7.08 -28.05 46.11
C LEU A 20 -6.95 -28.77 44.76
N ARG A 21 -7.14 -30.09 44.72
CA ARG A 21 -7.20 -30.88 43.47
C ARG A 21 -8.33 -30.45 42.53
N ASP A 22 -9.53 -30.21 43.05
CA ASP A 22 -10.68 -29.78 42.24
C ASP A 22 -10.49 -28.34 41.76
N ALA A 23 -9.89 -27.48 42.61
CA ALA A 23 -9.51 -26.12 42.23
C ALA A 23 -8.40 -26.10 41.16
N LEU A 24 -7.41 -26.98 41.26
CA LEU A 24 -6.35 -27.14 40.26
C LEU A 24 -6.89 -27.74 38.95
N GLN A 25 -7.82 -28.69 39.02
CA GLN A 25 -8.46 -29.27 37.84
C GLN A 25 -9.30 -28.20 37.12
N LYS A 26 -10.09 -27.43 37.87
CA LYS A 26 -10.85 -26.29 37.33
C LYS A 26 -9.95 -25.22 36.73
N ALA A 27 -8.85 -24.86 37.41
CA ALA A 27 -7.88 -23.90 36.90
C ALA A 27 -7.16 -24.39 35.63
N ARG A 28 -6.89 -25.70 35.51
CA ARG A 28 -6.33 -26.31 34.29
C ARG A 28 -7.32 -26.29 33.12
N ILE A 29 -8.59 -26.60 33.38
CA ILE A 29 -9.65 -26.53 32.36
C ILE A 29 -9.81 -25.07 31.90
N GLU A 30 -9.90 -24.12 32.82
CA GLU A 30 -10.03 -22.70 32.47
C GLU A 30 -8.79 -22.16 31.72
N ALA A 31 -7.58 -22.61 32.09
CA ALA A 31 -6.36 -22.27 31.35
C ALA A 31 -6.36 -22.89 29.95
N ALA A 32 -6.81 -24.14 29.81
CA ALA A 32 -6.93 -24.83 28.52
C ALA A 32 -7.98 -24.18 27.62
N ASP A 33 -9.15 -23.83 28.15
CA ASP A 33 -10.23 -23.14 27.44
C ASP A 33 -9.76 -21.75 26.94
N ARG A 34 -9.03 -21.01 27.78
CA ARG A 34 -8.45 -19.72 27.39
C ARG A 34 -7.42 -19.86 26.28
N THR A 35 -6.58 -20.89 26.32
CA THR A 35 -5.61 -21.15 25.25
C THR A 35 -6.29 -21.65 23.97
N GLY A 36 -7.32 -22.50 24.08
CA GLY A 36 -8.06 -23.03 22.94
C GLY A 36 -8.75 -21.93 22.14
N VAL A 37 -9.43 -21.00 22.82
CA VAL A 37 -10.10 -19.87 22.15
C VAL A 37 -9.11 -18.95 21.42
N VAL A 38 -7.90 -18.75 21.97
CA VAL A 38 -6.85 -17.95 21.30
C VAL A 38 -6.28 -18.69 20.10
N VAL A 39 -6.15 -20.02 20.15
CA VAL A 39 -5.71 -20.84 19.01
C VAL A 39 -6.75 -20.79 17.89
N ASP A 40 -8.03 -21.00 18.20
CA ASP A 40 -9.11 -20.98 17.20
C ASP A 40 -9.23 -19.62 16.49
N LEU A 41 -9.07 -18.51 17.23
CA LEU A 41 -9.04 -17.18 16.64
C LEU A 41 -7.85 -16.99 15.70
N ARG A 42 -6.68 -17.54 16.06
CA ARG A 42 -5.48 -17.43 15.23
C ARG A 42 -5.58 -18.30 13.99
N ASP A 43 -6.12 -19.50 14.10
CA ASP A 43 -6.37 -20.38 12.95
C ASP A 43 -7.37 -19.73 11.98
N ALA A 44 -8.39 -19.04 12.50
CA ALA A 44 -9.31 -18.25 11.67
C ALA A 44 -8.63 -17.04 10.98
N GLU A 45 -7.67 -16.38 11.64
CA GLU A 45 -6.88 -15.30 11.05
C GLU A 45 -5.97 -15.83 9.93
N VAL A 46 -5.27 -16.95 10.17
CA VAL A 46 -4.43 -17.61 9.17
C VAL A 46 -5.25 -18.02 7.96
N ALA A 47 -6.37 -18.71 8.16
CA ALA A 47 -7.27 -19.12 7.08
C ALA A 47 -7.77 -17.92 6.25
N ARG A 48 -8.10 -16.79 6.89
CA ARG A 48 -8.48 -15.56 6.17
C ARG A 48 -7.36 -14.97 5.34
N LEU A 49 -6.12 -15.02 5.85
CA LEU A 49 -4.95 -14.56 5.11
C LEU A 49 -4.57 -15.52 3.99
N GLU A 50 -4.81 -16.82 4.14
CA GLU A 50 -4.66 -17.83 3.08
C GLU A 50 -5.65 -17.56 1.93
N ILE A 51 -6.91 -17.29 2.23
CA ILE A 51 -7.90 -16.89 1.21
C ILE A 51 -7.45 -15.64 0.45
N LEU A 52 -6.96 -14.62 1.16
CA LEU A 52 -6.43 -13.42 0.51
C LEU A 52 -5.17 -13.73 -0.31
N ASN A 53 -4.31 -14.62 0.19
CA ASN A 53 -3.11 -15.04 -0.51
C ASN A 53 -3.47 -15.71 -1.84
N GLU A 54 -4.37 -16.69 -1.85
CA GLU A 54 -4.87 -17.34 -3.07
C GLU A 54 -5.50 -16.32 -4.04
N ALA A 55 -6.27 -15.35 -3.53
CA ALA A 55 -6.87 -14.31 -4.36
C ALA A 55 -5.83 -13.41 -5.07
N LEU A 56 -4.60 -13.35 -4.57
CA LEU A 56 -3.49 -12.63 -5.19
C LEU A 56 -2.75 -13.45 -6.25
N ASP A 57 -3.01 -14.76 -6.39
CA ASP A 57 -2.35 -15.61 -7.40
C ASP A 57 -2.41 -15.02 -8.82
N PRO A 58 -3.57 -14.53 -9.31
CA PRO A 58 -3.67 -13.97 -10.66
C PRO A 58 -2.83 -12.70 -10.85
N LEU A 59 -2.63 -11.91 -9.79
CA LEU A 59 -1.78 -10.71 -9.82
C LEU A 59 -0.31 -11.12 -9.94
N PHE A 60 0.16 -12.02 -9.06
CA PHE A 60 1.57 -12.40 -9.02
C PHE A 60 2.00 -13.23 -10.23
N ALA A 61 1.07 -13.95 -10.87
CA ALA A 61 1.32 -14.59 -12.15
C ALA A 61 1.68 -13.61 -13.29
N GLN A 62 1.39 -12.32 -13.14
CA GLN A 62 1.72 -11.27 -14.11
C GLN A 62 3.07 -10.59 -13.82
N VAL A 63 3.66 -10.84 -12.64
CA VAL A 63 4.95 -10.25 -12.26
C VAL A 63 6.08 -11.00 -12.96
N PRO A 64 6.98 -10.32 -13.69
CA PRO A 64 8.10 -10.99 -14.35
C PRO A 64 9.08 -11.66 -13.37
N ASP A 65 9.50 -12.89 -13.68
CA ASP A 65 10.38 -13.72 -12.82
C ASP A 65 11.75 -13.10 -12.50
N HIS A 66 12.21 -12.13 -13.29
CA HIS A 66 13.49 -11.46 -13.05
C HIS A 66 13.41 -10.33 -12.00
N ILE A 67 12.22 -10.09 -11.43
CA ILE A 67 11.97 -9.05 -10.45
C ILE A 67 11.82 -9.67 -9.06
N ASP A 68 12.96 -9.91 -8.40
CA ASP A 68 13.04 -10.42 -7.01
C ASP A 68 12.68 -9.36 -5.94
N LEU A 69 11.72 -8.47 -6.22
CA LEU A 69 11.27 -7.47 -5.25
C LEU A 69 10.24 -8.02 -4.25
N PHE A 70 9.45 -8.98 -4.69
CA PHE A 70 8.26 -9.41 -3.96
C PHE A 70 8.49 -10.79 -3.37
N GLU A 71 8.17 -10.93 -2.09
CA GLU A 71 8.31 -12.17 -1.34
C GLU A 71 6.95 -12.46 -0.69
N ARG A 72 6.12 -13.20 -1.42
CA ARG A 72 4.78 -13.53 -0.95
C ARG A 72 4.83 -14.75 -0.04
N GLY A 73 4.36 -14.57 1.19
CA GLY A 73 4.31 -15.67 2.16
C GLY A 73 3.63 -15.30 3.47
N ILE A 74 3.06 -16.31 4.13
CA ILE A 74 2.41 -16.13 5.43
C ILE A 74 3.41 -16.45 6.54
N SER A 75 3.57 -15.51 7.47
CA SER A 75 4.31 -15.71 8.71
C SER A 75 3.35 -16.04 9.84
N ASN A 76 3.53 -17.21 10.46
CA ASN A 76 2.70 -17.73 11.56
C ASN A 76 3.12 -17.23 12.96
N GLY A 77 3.77 -16.06 13.03
CA GLY A 77 4.13 -15.41 14.30
C GLY A 77 2.91 -14.97 15.10
N GLU A 78 3.11 -14.44 16.33
CA GLU A 78 2.06 -14.05 17.30
C GLU A 78 0.86 -13.34 16.67
N THR A 79 1.13 -12.43 15.74
CA THR A 79 0.13 -11.90 14.81
C THR A 79 0.44 -12.46 13.42
N PRO A 80 -0.44 -13.30 12.83
CA PRO A 80 -0.27 -13.77 11.46
C PRO A 80 -0.16 -12.60 10.48
N ARG A 81 0.79 -12.68 9.54
CA ARG A 81 1.01 -11.64 8.54
C ARG A 81 1.22 -12.26 7.17
N LEU A 82 0.56 -11.71 6.16
CA LEU A 82 0.83 -12.02 4.76
C LEU A 82 1.81 -10.98 4.22
N TRP A 83 3.06 -11.37 3.99
CA TRP A 83 4.06 -10.52 3.37
C TRP A 83 3.81 -10.43 1.87
N ILE A 84 3.96 -9.21 1.33
CA ILE A 84 3.89 -8.91 -0.11
C ILE A 84 5.31 -8.66 -0.64
N ASP A 85 6.10 -7.93 0.15
CA ASP A 85 7.53 -7.77 -0.02
C ASP A 85 8.20 -7.59 1.35
N VAL A 86 9.47 -7.19 1.38
CA VAL A 86 10.27 -7.02 2.60
C VAL A 86 9.70 -5.97 3.58
N VAL A 87 8.90 -5.01 3.10
CA VAL A 87 8.42 -3.85 3.89
C VAL A 87 6.90 -3.71 3.93
N ALA A 88 6.17 -4.35 3.02
CA ALA A 88 4.73 -4.30 2.91
C ALA A 88 4.09 -5.64 3.24
N HIS A 89 3.07 -5.61 4.09
CA HIS A 89 2.38 -6.80 4.54
C HIS A 89 0.91 -6.50 4.87
N VAL A 90 0.08 -7.55 4.84
CA VAL A 90 -1.32 -7.50 5.24
C VAL A 90 -1.46 -8.20 6.59
N VAL A 91 -2.17 -7.55 7.51
CA VAL A 91 -2.55 -8.11 8.81
C VAL A 91 -4.06 -8.06 9.00
N MET A 92 -4.59 -8.92 9.85
CA MET A 92 -5.96 -8.77 10.34
C MET A 92 -6.04 -7.55 11.27
N GLY A 93 -7.07 -6.74 11.09
CA GLY A 93 -7.41 -5.61 11.93
C GLY A 93 -7.76 -6.04 13.35
N ARG A 94 -7.95 -5.06 14.25
CA ARG A 94 -8.24 -5.35 15.67
C ARG A 94 -9.54 -6.14 15.85
N ASP A 95 -10.48 -5.98 14.94
CA ASP A 95 -11.77 -6.66 14.93
C ASP A 95 -11.73 -8.07 14.32
N LYS A 96 -10.55 -8.51 13.83
CA LYS A 96 -10.32 -9.80 13.16
C LYS A 96 -11.19 -10.03 11.93
N ARG A 97 -11.71 -8.95 11.35
CA ARG A 97 -12.63 -8.96 10.21
C ARG A 97 -12.18 -8.04 9.09
N SER A 98 -11.57 -6.91 9.41
CA SER A 98 -10.89 -6.10 8.40
C SER A 98 -9.50 -6.64 8.11
N TYR A 99 -9.09 -6.55 6.87
CA TYR A 99 -7.70 -6.63 6.44
C TYR A 99 -7.11 -5.22 6.49
N ARG A 100 -5.86 -5.13 6.92
CA ARG A 100 -5.08 -3.89 6.94
C ARG A 100 -3.80 -4.10 6.16
N PHE A 101 -3.71 -3.47 5.01
CA PHE A 101 -2.50 -3.44 4.20
C PHE A 101 -1.60 -2.30 4.67
N VAL A 102 -0.39 -2.64 5.11
CA VAL A 102 0.52 -1.73 5.78
C VAL A 102 1.91 -1.77 5.16
N HIS A 103 2.57 -0.63 5.22
CA HIS A 103 3.94 -0.45 4.74
C HIS A 103 4.80 0.07 5.89
N ASP A 104 5.82 -0.71 6.26
CA ASP A 104 6.77 -0.37 7.30
C ASP A 104 7.85 0.56 6.74
N THR A 105 7.97 1.74 7.33
CA THR A 105 9.00 2.73 7.00
C THR A 105 9.90 3.00 8.20
N ARG A 106 11.02 3.68 7.98
CA ARG A 106 11.90 4.15 9.07
C ARG A 106 11.19 5.07 10.08
N TYR A 107 10.07 5.68 9.70
CA TYR A 107 9.30 6.59 10.55
C TYR A 107 8.06 5.92 11.18
N GLY A 108 7.98 4.60 11.06
CA GLY A 108 6.85 3.81 11.52
C GLY A 108 6.01 3.26 10.37
N ARG A 109 4.81 2.81 10.69
CA ARG A 109 3.94 2.08 9.79
C ARG A 109 2.90 2.98 9.15
N ILE A 110 2.81 2.93 7.82
CA ILE A 110 1.80 3.62 7.03
C ILE A 110 0.71 2.61 6.68
N LEU A 111 -0.55 2.97 6.91
CA LEU A 111 -1.70 2.20 6.44
C LEU A 111 -1.96 2.58 4.98
N LEU A 112 -1.84 1.61 4.07
CA LEU A 112 -2.11 1.80 2.65
C LEU A 112 -3.60 1.60 2.33
N ALA A 113 -4.21 0.56 2.91
CA ALA A 113 -5.64 0.28 2.78
C ALA A 113 -6.18 -0.49 3.99
N GLU A 114 -7.45 -0.29 4.31
CA GLU A 114 -8.20 -1.08 5.28
C GLU A 114 -9.58 -1.41 4.73
N SER A 115 -9.93 -2.69 4.67
CA SER A 115 -11.21 -3.16 4.15
C SER A 115 -11.56 -4.53 4.71
N HIS A 116 -12.85 -4.83 4.82
CA HIS A 116 -13.35 -6.17 5.14
C HIS A 116 -13.50 -7.05 3.88
N ASP A 117 -13.41 -6.44 2.71
CA ASP A 117 -13.59 -7.11 1.43
C ASP A 117 -12.25 -7.48 0.78
N VAL A 118 -12.13 -8.71 0.28
CA VAL A 118 -10.91 -9.26 -0.31
C VAL A 118 -10.54 -8.53 -1.61
N PRO A 119 -11.43 -8.38 -2.61
CA PRO A 119 -11.19 -7.58 -3.82
C PRO A 119 -10.60 -6.20 -3.55
N ALA A 120 -11.14 -5.44 -2.60
CA ALA A 120 -10.63 -4.11 -2.28
C ALA A 120 -9.16 -4.11 -1.82
N ILE A 121 -8.73 -5.16 -1.12
CA ILE A 121 -7.33 -5.32 -0.70
C ILE A 121 -6.46 -5.80 -1.86
N VAL A 122 -6.98 -6.69 -2.71
CA VAL A 122 -6.29 -7.13 -3.93
C VAL A 122 -6.01 -5.94 -4.84
N ASP A 123 -6.96 -5.05 -5.03
CA ASP A 123 -6.79 -3.81 -5.81
C ASP A 123 -5.71 -2.91 -5.18
N ALA A 124 -5.75 -2.72 -3.87
CA ALA A 124 -4.76 -1.92 -3.16
C ALA A 124 -3.33 -2.51 -3.24
N VAL A 125 -3.21 -3.84 -3.19
CA VAL A 125 -1.92 -4.54 -3.37
C VAL A 125 -1.47 -4.42 -4.82
N THR A 126 -2.39 -4.52 -5.80
CA THR A 126 -2.10 -4.33 -7.22
C THR A 126 -1.53 -2.95 -7.50
N ASP A 127 -2.18 -1.90 -6.99
CA ASP A 127 -1.70 -0.51 -7.12
C ASP A 127 -0.32 -0.31 -6.50
N TYR A 128 -0.07 -0.96 -5.36
CA TYR A 128 1.23 -0.92 -4.68
C TYR A 128 2.32 -1.61 -5.49
N VAL A 129 2.06 -2.83 -5.96
CA VAL A 129 3.00 -3.62 -6.80
C VAL A 129 3.35 -2.86 -8.07
N ALA A 130 2.33 -2.32 -8.77
CA ALA A 130 2.53 -1.52 -9.97
C ALA A 130 3.42 -0.30 -9.69
N ARG A 131 3.16 0.43 -8.60
CA ARG A 131 3.98 1.58 -8.20
C ARG A 131 5.42 1.17 -7.90
N ARG A 132 5.64 0.07 -7.19
CA ARG A 132 7.00 -0.42 -6.88
C ARG A 132 7.77 -0.88 -8.10
N MET A 133 7.11 -1.49 -9.08
CA MET A 133 7.75 -1.87 -10.35
C MET A 133 8.23 -0.62 -11.09
N VAL A 134 7.38 0.41 -11.20
CA VAL A 134 7.73 1.69 -11.86
C VAL A 134 8.87 2.42 -11.14
N GLU A 135 8.84 2.47 -9.80
CA GLU A 135 9.92 3.05 -8.99
C GLU A 135 11.26 2.34 -9.21
N ARG A 136 11.26 1.00 -9.31
CA ARG A 136 12.45 0.22 -9.64
C ARG A 136 12.97 0.56 -11.02
N GLU A 137 12.12 0.61 -12.04
CA GLU A 137 12.52 0.98 -13.39
C GLU A 137 13.16 2.37 -13.43
N HIS A 138 12.58 3.34 -12.72
CA HIS A 138 13.17 4.68 -12.60
C HIS A 138 14.52 4.70 -11.88
N ALA A 139 14.73 3.85 -10.88
CA ALA A 139 15.99 3.74 -10.16
C ALA A 139 17.09 3.04 -10.97
N LEU A 140 16.74 2.06 -11.81
CA LEU A 140 17.67 1.36 -12.69
C LEU A 140 17.86 2.05 -14.04
N ALA A 141 16.97 2.97 -14.42
CA ALA A 141 17.13 3.77 -15.61
C ALA A 141 18.48 4.50 -15.51
N PRO A 142 19.40 4.33 -16.48
CA PRO A 142 20.60 5.14 -16.51
C PRO A 142 20.17 6.60 -16.47
N VAL A 143 20.84 7.41 -15.67
CA VAL A 143 20.66 8.87 -15.64
C VAL A 143 20.84 9.37 -17.06
N ARG A 144 19.76 9.46 -17.81
CA ARG A 144 19.74 10.20 -19.05
C ARG A 144 19.98 11.62 -18.55
N PRO A 145 21.11 12.27 -18.90
CA PRO A 145 21.31 13.65 -18.52
C PRO A 145 20.04 14.35 -18.93
N ALA A 146 19.36 14.98 -17.96
CA ALA A 146 18.06 15.59 -18.17
C ALA A 146 18.16 16.33 -19.50
N ALA A 147 17.43 15.87 -20.52
CA ALA A 147 17.27 16.67 -21.71
C ALA A 147 16.82 18.02 -21.16
N PRO A 148 17.55 19.12 -21.43
CA PRO A 148 17.31 20.39 -20.77
C PRO A 148 15.82 20.61 -20.82
N LYS A 149 15.18 20.72 -19.65
CA LYS A 149 13.74 21.01 -19.54
C LYS A 149 13.54 22.12 -20.55
N MET A 150 12.84 21.80 -21.62
CA MET A 150 12.60 22.72 -22.70
C MET A 150 11.64 23.70 -22.08
N GLU A 151 12.20 24.72 -21.42
CA GLU A 151 11.52 25.92 -21.00
C GLU A 151 10.59 26.27 -22.16
N GLU A 152 9.31 26.41 -21.83
CA GLU A 152 8.26 26.78 -22.77
C GLU A 152 8.83 27.77 -23.76
N ARG A 153 9.00 27.35 -25.03
CA ARG A 153 9.47 28.23 -26.08
C ARG A 153 8.54 29.44 -26.07
N PRO A 154 9.01 30.68 -25.83
CA PRO A 154 8.19 31.83 -26.12
C PRO A 154 7.88 31.77 -27.61
N SER A 155 6.60 31.64 -27.90
CA SER A 155 6.03 31.67 -29.23
C SER A 155 6.26 33.05 -29.86
N ARG A 156 7.42 33.25 -30.51
CA ARG A 156 7.56 34.12 -31.70
C ARG A 156 8.98 34.06 -32.24
N ARG A 157 9.26 33.04 -33.06
CA ARG A 157 10.31 33.17 -34.08
C ARG A 157 9.73 33.94 -35.28
N ARG A 158 9.33 35.21 -35.07
CA ARG A 158 8.99 36.11 -36.18
C ARG A 158 10.30 36.55 -36.81
N SER A 159 10.67 35.82 -37.88
CA SER A 159 11.58 36.21 -38.95
C SER A 159 12.59 37.33 -38.62
N ARG A 160 13.81 36.92 -38.28
CA ARG A 160 14.99 37.79 -38.17
C ARG A 160 15.43 38.39 -39.52
N PHE A 161 14.70 38.10 -40.62
CA PHE A 161 14.94 38.59 -41.98
C PHE A 161 14.04 39.77 -42.38
N TRP A 162 12.99 40.07 -41.61
CA TRP A 162 12.09 41.19 -41.93
C TRP A 162 12.75 42.58 -41.94
N PRO A 163 13.73 42.92 -41.07
CA PRO A 163 14.40 44.22 -41.18
C PRO A 163 15.27 44.34 -42.44
N PHE A 164 15.84 43.24 -42.93
CA PHE A 164 16.63 43.24 -44.17
C PHE A 164 15.77 43.43 -45.41
N ALA A 165 14.61 42.76 -45.48
CA ALA A 165 13.67 42.96 -46.57
C ALA A 165 13.13 44.40 -46.62
N LEU A 166 12.81 44.99 -45.46
CA LEU A 166 12.36 46.37 -45.38
C LEU A 166 13.45 47.37 -45.83
N GLY A 167 14.69 47.16 -45.38
CA GLY A 167 15.83 47.98 -45.78
C GLY A 167 16.11 47.92 -47.28
N PHE A 168 15.99 46.74 -47.90
CA PHE A 168 16.21 46.56 -49.34
C PHE A 168 15.18 47.32 -50.18
N VAL A 169 13.89 47.24 -49.83
CA VAL A 169 12.83 47.95 -50.57
C VAL A 169 12.99 49.47 -50.44
N LEU A 170 13.30 49.97 -49.24
CA LEU A 170 13.52 51.40 -49.02
C LEU A 170 14.73 51.92 -49.82
N GLY A 171 15.83 51.16 -49.84
CA GLY A 171 17.02 51.48 -50.61
C GLY A 171 16.78 51.51 -52.12
N ALA A 172 16.07 50.51 -52.65
CA ALA A 172 15.72 50.45 -54.06
C ALA A 172 14.81 51.63 -54.48
N ALA A 173 13.82 51.99 -53.65
CA ALA A 173 12.95 53.14 -53.90
C ALA A 173 13.72 54.47 -53.90
N ALA A 174 14.68 54.66 -52.98
CA ALA A 174 15.52 55.84 -52.93
C ALA A 174 16.43 55.97 -54.18
N LEU A 175 17.05 54.87 -54.62
CA LEU A 175 17.86 54.85 -55.85
C LEU A 175 17.01 55.11 -57.09
N PHE A 176 15.79 54.56 -57.15
CA PHE A 176 14.87 54.80 -58.25
C PHE A 176 14.42 56.27 -58.30
N GLY A 177 14.07 56.86 -57.15
CA GLY A 177 13.75 58.28 -57.07
C GLY A 177 14.92 59.18 -57.46
N LEU A 178 16.14 58.85 -57.03
CA LEU A 178 17.35 59.57 -57.40
C LEU A 178 17.61 59.49 -58.92
N ALA A 179 17.42 58.31 -59.52
CA ALA A 179 17.59 58.10 -60.96
C ALA A 179 16.54 58.84 -61.79
N LEU A 180 15.28 58.90 -61.34
CA LEU A 180 14.27 59.73 -61.97
C LEU A 180 14.63 61.22 -61.89
N LEU A 181 15.07 61.69 -60.72
CA LEU A 181 15.44 63.09 -60.52
C LEU A 181 16.67 63.47 -61.35
N SER A 182 17.65 62.58 -61.50
CA SER A 182 18.82 62.82 -62.34
C SER A 182 18.44 62.83 -63.83
N SER A 183 17.55 61.92 -64.26
CA SER A 183 17.05 61.88 -65.64
C SER A 183 16.25 63.13 -66.03
N LEU A 184 15.48 63.72 -65.09
CA LEU A 184 14.73 64.96 -65.32
C LEU A 184 15.62 66.22 -65.33
N LYS A 185 16.78 66.18 -64.68
CA LYS A 185 17.78 67.27 -64.70
C LYS A 185 18.73 67.21 -65.89
N SER A 186 18.78 66.08 -66.60
CA SER A 186 19.62 65.87 -67.78
C SER A 186 18.90 66.09 -69.12
N LEU A 187 17.63 66.51 -69.09
CA LEU A 187 16.92 67.11 -70.23
C LEU A 187 17.01 68.65 -70.14
#